data_AF-A0AA96MZH5-F1
#
_entry.id   AF-A0AA96MZH5-F1
#
_cell.length_a   1.000
_cell.length_b   1.000
_cell.length_c   1.000
_cell.angle_alpha   90.00
_cell.angle_beta   90.00
_cell.angle_gamma   90.00
#
_symmetry.space_group_name_H-M   'P 1'
#
loop_
_entity.id
_entity.type
_entity.pdbx_description
1 polymer ?
#
loop_
_entity_poly.entity_id
_entity_poly.type
_entity_poly.pdbx_seq_one_letter_code
_entity_poly.pdbx_strand_id
1 'polypeptide(L)'
;MLQVNIDYVKAAAHHANELKKVLDIHGSYERRHREIKSVSHYIYLLKNRLDQEEDNAAVLSDWENAEKRARRSQRLINWDASEVAIKNEVGWLTLMIERMELALSGTKPVLTNDKKQQFELETIPKKQTV
;
A
#
# COMPACT_ATOMS: atom_id res chain seq x y z
N MET A 1 14.95 -14.70 -8.98
CA MET A 1 13.66 -14.02 -9.24
C MET A 1 13.15 -13.29 -8.01
N LEU A 2 13.09 -13.93 -6.82
CA LEU A 2 12.73 -13.31 -5.53
C LEU A 2 13.37 -11.95 -5.20
N GLN A 3 14.65 -11.74 -5.55
CA GLN A 3 15.37 -10.50 -5.23
C GLN A 3 14.74 -9.25 -5.90
N VAL A 4 14.31 -9.37 -7.16
CA VAL A 4 13.71 -8.23 -7.90
C VAL A 4 12.34 -7.85 -7.33
N ASN A 5 11.56 -8.84 -6.87
CA ASN A 5 10.28 -8.61 -6.23
C ASN A 5 10.48 -7.84 -4.90
N ILE A 6 11.51 -8.20 -4.12
CA ILE A 6 11.86 -7.52 -2.87
C ILE A 6 12.26 -6.06 -3.13
N ASP A 7 13.01 -5.77 -4.20
CA ASP A 7 13.46 -4.42 -4.51
C ASP A 7 12.28 -3.49 -4.84
N TYR A 8 11.28 -3.97 -5.60
CA TYR A 8 10.07 -3.19 -5.88
C TYR A 8 9.24 -2.93 -4.64
N VAL A 9 9.15 -3.90 -3.72
CA VAL A 9 8.44 -3.72 -2.46
C VAL A 9 9.12 -2.70 -1.57
N LYS A 10 10.45 -2.78 -1.43
CA LYS A 10 11.23 -1.80 -0.68
C LYS A 10 11.08 -0.39 -1.26
N ALA A 11 11.06 -0.27 -2.58
CA ALA A 11 10.83 1.01 -3.24
C ALA A 11 9.43 1.56 -2.96
N ALA A 12 8.39 0.70 -3.05
CA ALA A 12 7.02 1.09 -2.69
C ALA A 12 6.94 1.52 -1.21
N ALA A 13 7.59 0.80 -0.29
CA ALA A 13 7.61 1.09 1.14
C ALA A 13 8.30 2.42 1.42
N HIS A 14 9.43 2.68 0.76
CA HIS A 14 10.15 3.95 0.84
C HIS A 14 9.25 5.12 0.44
N HIS A 15 8.63 5.06 -0.74
CA HIS A 15 7.78 6.15 -1.22
C HIS A 15 6.49 6.32 -0.39
N ALA A 16 5.91 5.23 0.13
CA ALA A 16 4.75 5.32 1.03
C ALA A 16 5.11 6.01 2.36
N ASN A 17 6.33 5.74 2.88
CA ASN A 17 6.84 6.40 4.06
C ASN A 17 7.19 7.88 3.81
N GLU A 18 7.77 8.21 2.67
CA GLU A 18 7.99 9.60 2.28
C GLU A 18 6.66 10.35 2.11
N LEU A 19 5.66 9.74 1.48
CA LEU A 19 4.32 10.34 1.38
C LEU A 19 3.72 10.63 2.75
N LYS A 20 3.83 9.69 3.69
CA LYS A 20 3.37 9.87 5.07
C LYS A 20 4.07 11.04 5.76
N LYS A 21 5.41 11.10 5.68
CA LYS A 21 6.19 12.22 6.25
C LYS A 21 5.78 13.56 5.65
N VAL A 22 5.56 13.61 4.34
CA VAL A 22 5.11 14.82 3.63
C VAL A 22 3.74 15.27 4.14
N LEU A 23 2.84 14.35 4.45
CA LEU A 23 1.55 14.70 5.04
C LEU A 23 1.69 15.20 6.49
N ASP A 24 2.59 14.62 7.28
CA ASP A 24 2.77 15.00 8.69
C ASP A 24 3.34 16.41 8.86
N ILE A 25 4.21 16.85 7.94
CA ILE A 25 4.85 18.18 8.00
C ILE A 25 4.17 19.26 7.14
N HIS A 26 2.95 19.00 6.64
CA HIS A 26 2.26 19.88 5.69
C HIS A 26 3.09 20.18 4.42
N GLY A 27 3.78 19.18 3.87
CA GLY A 27 4.57 19.32 2.65
C GLY A 27 3.71 19.59 1.41
N SER A 28 4.36 20.10 0.35
CA SER A 28 3.69 20.65 -0.84
C SER A 28 2.84 19.63 -1.61
N TYR A 29 1.85 20.12 -2.33
CA TYR A 29 0.99 19.33 -3.20
C TYR A 29 1.80 18.52 -4.22
N GLU A 30 2.79 19.15 -4.87
CA GLU A 30 3.65 18.50 -5.87
C GLU A 30 4.42 17.33 -5.28
N ARG A 31 4.93 17.50 -4.04
CA ARG A 31 5.66 16.43 -3.36
C ARG A 31 4.73 15.28 -3.01
N ARG A 32 3.53 15.56 -2.49
CA ARG A 32 2.50 14.52 -2.23
C ARG A 32 2.19 13.75 -3.51
N HIS A 33 1.97 14.47 -4.62
CA HIS A 33 1.65 13.89 -5.93
C HIS A 33 2.77 13.01 -6.47
N ARG A 34 4.02 13.46 -6.35
CA ARG A 34 5.20 12.70 -6.75
C ARG A 34 5.28 11.37 -5.99
N GLU A 35 5.19 11.42 -4.66
CA GLU A 35 5.35 10.20 -3.87
C GLU A 35 4.23 9.19 -4.13
N ILE A 36 2.96 9.62 -4.23
CA ILE A 36 1.86 8.68 -4.51
C ILE A 36 1.93 8.07 -5.92
N LYS A 37 2.46 8.82 -6.90
CA LYS A 37 2.75 8.29 -8.25
C LYS A 37 3.85 7.23 -8.20
N SER A 38 4.92 7.48 -7.46
CA SER A 38 5.99 6.50 -7.27
C SER A 38 5.49 5.23 -6.59
N VAL A 39 4.68 5.34 -5.53
CA VAL A 39 4.04 4.16 -4.90
C VAL A 39 3.23 3.36 -5.92
N SER A 40 2.37 4.05 -6.67
CA SER A 40 1.52 3.42 -7.70
C SER A 40 2.35 2.73 -8.80
N HIS A 41 3.46 3.35 -9.21
CA HIS A 41 4.38 2.80 -10.19
C HIS A 41 5.01 1.47 -9.73
N TYR A 42 5.55 1.44 -8.51
CA TYR A 42 6.19 0.22 -8.00
C TYR A 42 5.20 -0.90 -7.70
N ILE A 43 3.98 -0.59 -7.23
CA ILE A 43 2.91 -1.57 -7.10
C ILE A 43 2.55 -2.16 -8.47
N TYR A 44 2.47 -1.34 -9.51
CA TYR A 44 2.19 -1.81 -10.87
C TYR A 44 3.30 -2.71 -11.43
N LEU A 45 4.58 -2.34 -11.28
CA LEU A 45 5.70 -3.16 -11.72
C LEU A 45 5.71 -4.53 -11.03
N LEU A 46 5.40 -4.55 -9.74
CA LEU A 46 5.35 -5.77 -8.96
C LEU A 46 4.18 -6.67 -9.37
N LYS A 47 2.99 -6.11 -9.58
CA LYS A 47 1.83 -6.85 -10.08
C LYS A 47 2.14 -7.54 -11.40
N ASN A 48 2.67 -6.81 -12.38
CA ASN A 48 3.05 -7.38 -13.68
C ASN A 48 4.06 -8.53 -13.57
N ARG A 49 4.91 -8.52 -12.53
CA ARG A 49 5.85 -9.63 -12.28
C ARG A 49 5.17 -10.82 -11.63
N LEU A 50 4.32 -10.58 -10.64
CA LEU A 50 3.63 -11.66 -9.93
C LEU A 50 2.57 -12.35 -10.80
N ASP A 51 1.92 -11.62 -11.72
CA ASP A 51 1.01 -12.19 -12.71
C ASP A 51 1.72 -13.19 -13.65
N GLN A 52 3.06 -13.16 -13.73
CA GLN A 52 3.88 -14.11 -14.50
C GLN A 52 4.29 -15.35 -13.69
N GLU A 53 4.05 -15.38 -12.38
CA GLU A 53 4.41 -16.49 -11.48
C GLU A 53 3.12 -17.22 -11.01
N GLU A 54 2.86 -18.42 -11.53
CA GLU A 54 1.59 -19.17 -11.38
C GLU A 54 1.15 -19.47 -9.93
N ASP A 55 2.02 -19.33 -8.92
CA ASP A 55 1.80 -19.91 -7.57
C ASP A 55 1.68 -18.89 -6.42
N ASN A 56 1.36 -17.62 -6.72
CA ASN A 56 1.40 -16.51 -5.75
C ASN A 56 0.02 -15.89 -5.43
N ALA A 57 -1.08 -16.66 -5.44
CA ALA A 57 -2.45 -16.12 -5.30
C ALA A 57 -2.70 -15.26 -4.04
N ALA A 58 -2.17 -15.65 -2.88
CA ALA A 58 -2.30 -14.89 -1.64
C ALA A 58 -1.52 -13.56 -1.70
N VAL A 59 -0.31 -13.61 -2.26
CA VAL A 59 0.55 -12.44 -2.47
C VAL A 59 -0.13 -11.48 -3.45
N LEU A 60 -0.66 -11.99 -4.57
CA LEU A 60 -1.43 -11.22 -5.55
C LEU A 60 -2.64 -10.50 -4.92
N SER A 61 -3.41 -11.17 -4.07
CA SER A 61 -4.55 -10.55 -3.37
C SER A 61 -4.14 -9.37 -2.48
N ASP A 62 -3.04 -9.49 -1.74
CA ASP A 62 -2.54 -8.39 -0.91
C ASP A 62 -2.07 -7.21 -1.78
N TRP A 63 -1.47 -7.47 -2.95
CA TRP A 63 -1.06 -6.43 -3.90
C TRP A 63 -2.23 -5.73 -4.57
N GLU A 64 -3.29 -6.45 -4.93
CA GLU A 64 -4.52 -5.83 -5.45
C GLU A 64 -5.13 -4.88 -4.43
N ASN A 65 -5.08 -5.23 -3.15
CA ASN A 65 -5.56 -4.37 -2.08
C ASN A 65 -4.69 -3.11 -1.95
N ALA A 66 -3.36 -3.26 -1.99
CA ALA A 66 -2.44 -2.12 -2.01
C ALA A 66 -2.65 -1.21 -3.23
N GLU A 67 -2.89 -1.79 -4.40
CA GLU A 67 -3.21 -1.06 -5.64
C GLU A 67 -4.50 -0.24 -5.49
N LYS A 68 -5.57 -0.86 -4.95
CA LYS A 68 -6.84 -0.17 -4.68
C LYS A 68 -6.66 1.01 -3.73
N ARG A 69 -5.87 0.83 -2.66
CA ARG A 69 -5.53 1.88 -1.69
C ARG A 69 -4.71 3.00 -2.32
N ALA A 70 -3.66 2.68 -3.08
CA ALA A 70 -2.85 3.67 -3.77
C ALA A 70 -3.69 4.54 -4.72
N ARG A 71 -4.60 3.93 -5.48
CA ARG A 71 -5.55 4.65 -6.33
C ARG A 71 -6.49 5.55 -5.52
N ARG A 72 -6.96 5.08 -4.35
CA ARG A 72 -7.83 5.89 -3.47
C ARG A 72 -7.07 7.06 -2.87
N SER A 73 -5.86 6.87 -2.35
CA SER A 73 -4.98 7.93 -1.85
C SER A 73 -4.72 8.97 -2.94
N GLN A 74 -4.40 8.53 -4.16
CA GLN A 74 -4.18 9.43 -5.30
C GLN A 74 -5.41 10.28 -5.60
N ARG A 75 -6.62 9.69 -5.60
CA ARG A 75 -7.87 10.45 -5.82
C ARG A 75 -8.11 11.47 -4.71
N LEU A 76 -7.89 11.09 -3.46
CA LEU A 76 -8.05 12.02 -2.32
C LEU A 76 -7.08 13.20 -2.42
N ILE A 77 -5.83 12.95 -2.83
CA ILE A 77 -4.85 14.01 -3.08
C ILE A 77 -5.30 14.88 -4.27
N ASN A 78 -5.74 14.28 -5.37
CA ASN A 78 -6.18 15.03 -6.56
C ASN A 78 -7.37 15.94 -6.29
N TRP A 79 -8.28 15.52 -5.41
CA TRP A 79 -9.48 16.26 -5.03
C TRP A 79 -9.26 17.20 -3.85
N ASP A 80 -8.02 17.32 -3.37
CA ASP A 80 -7.68 18.11 -2.18
C ASP A 80 -8.63 17.80 -1.00
N ALA A 81 -8.88 16.51 -0.78
CA ALA A 81 -9.71 16.05 0.32
C ALA A 81 -9.10 16.48 1.67
N SER A 82 -9.90 16.38 2.73
CA SER A 82 -9.42 16.76 4.07
C SER A 82 -8.13 16.02 4.43
N GLU A 83 -7.21 16.72 5.09
CA GLU A 83 -5.90 16.17 5.44
C GLU A 83 -6.03 14.91 6.31
N VAL A 84 -7.05 14.87 7.18
CA VAL A 84 -7.40 13.69 7.98
C VAL A 84 -7.76 12.50 7.09
N ALA A 85 -8.57 12.69 6.05
CA ALA A 85 -8.94 11.61 5.13
C ALA A 85 -7.73 11.10 4.34
N ILE A 86 -6.87 12.01 3.85
CA ILE A 86 -5.65 11.64 3.13
C ILE A 86 -4.69 10.88 4.06
N LYS A 87 -4.44 11.37 5.28
CA LYS A 87 -3.56 10.72 6.27
C LYS A 87 -4.05 9.33 6.65
N ASN A 88 -5.35 9.16 6.87
CA ASN A 88 -5.92 7.85 7.18
C ASN A 88 -5.71 6.87 6.03
N GLU A 89 -6.02 7.28 4.80
CA GLU A 89 -5.87 6.40 3.63
C GLU A 89 -4.40 6.06 3.35
N VAL A 90 -3.50 7.04 3.45
CA VAL A 90 -2.05 6.81 3.28
C VAL A 90 -1.51 5.94 4.42
N GLY A 91 -1.97 6.11 5.65
CA GLY A 91 -1.61 5.24 6.77
C GLY A 91 -1.95 3.78 6.51
N TRP A 92 -3.13 3.51 5.93
CA TRP A 92 -3.53 2.16 5.50
C TRP A 92 -2.64 1.62 4.38
N LEU A 93 -2.37 2.43 3.37
CA LEU A 93 -1.49 2.07 2.26
C LEU A 93 -0.08 1.70 2.74
N THR A 94 0.53 2.55 3.59
CA THR A 94 1.85 2.30 4.17
C THR A 94 1.87 1.00 4.97
N LEU A 95 0.87 0.78 5.84
CA LEU A 95 0.78 -0.44 6.65
C LEU A 95 0.68 -1.70 5.78
N MET A 96 -0.10 -1.67 4.70
CA MET A 96 -0.20 -2.79 3.75
C MET A 96 1.15 -3.10 3.11
N ILE A 97 1.85 -2.08 2.62
CA ILE A 97 3.17 -2.22 1.97
C ILE A 97 4.22 -2.77 2.95
N GLU A 98 4.28 -2.25 4.17
CA GLU A 98 5.19 -2.73 5.22
C GLU A 98 4.95 -4.21 5.56
N ARG A 99 3.69 -4.64 5.64
CA ARG A 99 3.37 -6.05 5.89
C ARG A 99 3.83 -6.96 4.77
N MET A 100 3.67 -6.52 3.52
CA MET A 100 4.13 -7.30 2.38
C MET A 100 5.66 -7.37 2.32
N GLU A 101 6.36 -6.29 2.68
CA GLU A 101 7.82 -6.30 2.85
C GLU A 101 8.27 -7.30 3.91
N LEU A 102 7.60 -7.31 5.07
CA LEU A 102 7.86 -8.26 6.15
C LEU A 102 7.58 -9.70 5.72
N ALA A 103 6.45 -9.96 5.05
CA ALA A 103 6.10 -11.28 4.56
C ALA A 103 7.14 -11.82 3.55
N LEU A 104 7.58 -11.00 2.60
CA LEU A 104 8.59 -11.38 1.60
C LEU A 104 9.99 -11.56 2.18
N SER A 105 10.29 -10.89 3.31
CA SER A 105 11.54 -11.09 4.05
C SER A 105 11.48 -12.27 5.04
N GLY A 106 10.37 -13.02 5.10
CA GLY A 106 10.18 -14.14 6.03
C GLY A 106 9.89 -13.73 7.47
N THR A 107 9.60 -12.45 7.71
CA THR A 107 9.29 -11.90 9.03
C THR A 107 7.78 -11.84 9.24
N LYS A 108 7.27 -12.40 10.34
CA LYS A 108 5.84 -12.23 10.68
C LYS A 108 5.58 -10.81 11.15
N PRO A 109 4.67 -10.05 10.51
CA PRO A 109 4.33 -8.70 10.96
C PRO A 109 3.65 -8.76 12.35
N VAL A 110 4.25 -8.10 13.34
CA VAL A 110 3.64 -7.93 14.66
C VAL A 110 2.73 -6.71 14.62
N LEU A 111 1.43 -6.94 14.47
CA LEU A 111 0.42 -5.90 14.59
C LEU A 111 -0.04 -5.76 16.05
N THR A 112 -0.26 -4.53 16.49
CA THR A 112 -1.07 -4.29 17.68
C THR A 112 -2.51 -4.76 17.42
N ASN A 113 -3.20 -5.26 18.46
CA ASN A 113 -4.53 -5.85 18.33
C ASN A 113 -5.53 -4.93 17.59
N ASP A 114 -5.46 -3.62 17.84
CA ASP A 114 -6.35 -2.63 17.22
C ASP A 114 -6.14 -2.51 15.70
N LYS A 115 -4.87 -2.50 15.26
CA LYS A 115 -4.53 -2.48 13.82
C LYS A 115 -4.88 -3.79 13.15
N LYS A 116 -4.77 -4.91 13.87
CA LYS A 116 -5.12 -6.24 13.37
C LYS A 116 -6.62 -6.38 13.13
N GLN A 117 -7.44 -5.96 14.10
CA GLN A 117 -8.91 -6.00 13.97
C GLN A 117 -9.43 -5.10 12.86
N GLN A 118 -8.96 -3.85 12.78
CA GLN A 118 -9.38 -2.95 11.70
C GLN A 118 -8.95 -3.46 10.32
N PHE A 119 -7.76 -4.05 10.22
CA PHE A 119 -7.29 -4.65 8.97
C PHE A 119 -8.15 -5.85 8.57
N GLU A 120 -8.41 -6.78 9.49
CA GLU A 120 -9.25 -7.95 9.26
C GLU A 120 -10.66 -7.54 8.79
N LEU A 121 -11.26 -6.53 9.42
CA LEU A 121 -12.57 -6.00 9.01
C LEU A 121 -12.59 -5.41 7.59
N GLU A 122 -11.47 -4.86 7.12
CA GLU A 122 -11.36 -4.25 5.80
C GLU A 122 -10.88 -5.21 4.70
N THR A 123 -10.20 -6.30 5.06
CA THR A 123 -9.72 -7.32 4.10
C THR A 123 -10.62 -8.55 4.00
N ILE A 124 -11.57 -8.75 4.93
CA ILE A 124 -12.60 -9.77 4.74
C ILE A 124 -13.44 -9.38 3.52
N PRO A 125 -13.50 -10.22 2.47
CA PRO A 125 -14.37 -9.94 1.35
C PRO A 125 -15.80 -9.87 1.89
N LYS A 126 -16.43 -8.69 1.79
CA LYS A 126 -17.87 -8.58 2.07
C LYS A 126 -18.54 -9.58 1.13
N LYS A 127 -19.07 -10.68 1.69
CA LYS A 127 -19.99 -11.54 0.95
C LYS A 127 -21.04 -10.62 0.36
N GLN A 128 -21.09 -10.54 -0.97
CA GLN A 128 -22.22 -9.95 -1.66
C GLN A 128 -23.42 -10.81 -1.27
N THR A 129 -24.20 -10.34 -0.30
CA THR A 129 -25.59 -10.79 -0.16
C THR A 129 -26.31 -10.25 -1.38
N VAL A 130 -26.62 -11.19 -2.28
CA VAL A 130 -27.52 -11.03 -3.43
C VAL A 130 -28.90 -10.62 -2.95
#